data_AF-J7ZMH4-F1
#
_entry.id   AF-J7ZMH4-F1
#
_cell.length_a   1.000
_cell.length_b   1.000
_cell.length_c   1.000
_cell.angle_alpha   90.00
_cell.angle_beta   90.00
_cell.angle_gamma   90.00
#
_symmetry.space_group_name_H-M   'P 1'
#
loop_
_entity.id
_entity.type
_entity.pdbx_description
1 polymer ?
#
loop_
_entity_poly.entity_id
_entity_poly.type
_entity_poly.pdbx_seq_one_letter_code
_entity_poly.pdbx_strand_id
1 'polypeptide(L)'
;MNRLGIEPKNKNVWQMTSVQRIIRSPIYKGTFILNQYTSVKVGGKKKQIRNPKEKWFVFPNHHPAIVDEETWSQVNEKNITDNKTKITAWNEFRNLAKCAVCGSNMVIVQSHLRKKSGERTEWKYLKCSQYRRAGKHGCVNHVSIQYRDFRQFIIDLLVKKGESVTLKLQRNVEEGQEKKIKKLQQLLNVNEQKKKALLDLYLEELINKEEFEKKTERS
;
A
#
# COMPACT_ATOMS: atom_id res chain seq x y z
N MET A 1 19.31 21.76 15.27
CA MET A 1 20.43 22.48 14.64
C MET A 1 20.11 23.96 14.49
N ASN A 2 19.26 24.40 13.55
CA ASN A 2 18.94 25.84 13.38
C ASN A 2 18.38 26.50 14.66
N ARG A 3 17.43 25.87 15.35
CA ARG A 3 16.89 26.38 16.63
C ARG A 3 17.91 26.39 17.78
N LEU A 4 18.97 25.59 17.66
CA LEU A 4 20.04 25.49 18.66
C LEU A 4 21.22 26.42 18.33
N GLY A 5 21.09 27.30 17.31
CA GLY A 5 22.16 28.22 16.91
C GLY A 5 23.38 27.55 16.26
N ILE A 6 23.30 26.26 15.89
CA ILE A 6 24.42 25.55 15.27
C ILE A 6 24.48 25.89 13.79
N GLU A 7 25.57 26.49 13.34
CA GLU A 7 25.74 26.95 11.96
C GLU A 7 26.38 25.87 11.05
N PRO A 8 25.93 25.72 9.79
CA PRO A 8 26.58 24.84 8.82
C PRO A 8 27.73 25.55 8.08
N LYS A 9 28.70 24.76 7.62
CA LYS A 9 29.97 25.25 7.02
C LYS A 9 29.84 26.33 5.92
N ASN A 10 28.84 26.26 5.04
CA ASN A 10 28.76 27.09 3.81
C ASN A 10 27.43 27.86 3.66
N LYS A 11 26.53 27.85 4.65
CA LYS A 11 25.19 28.48 4.55
C LYS A 11 24.75 29.03 5.90
N ASN A 12 23.79 29.95 5.90
CA ASN A 12 23.23 30.48 7.16
C ASN A 12 22.25 29.50 7.84
N VAL A 13 21.83 28.43 7.15
CA VAL A 13 20.81 27.49 7.66
C VAL A 13 21.07 26.05 7.23
N TRP A 14 20.83 25.11 8.14
CA TRP A 14 20.85 23.68 7.85
C TRP A 14 19.72 23.32 6.89
N GLN A 15 20.10 22.63 5.81
CA GLN A 15 19.19 22.09 4.81
C GLN A 15 19.04 20.59 5.00
N MET A 16 17.83 20.07 4.81
CA MET A 16 17.54 18.63 4.96
C MET A 16 18.48 17.76 4.11
N THR A 17 18.72 18.17 2.86
CA THR A 17 19.61 17.46 1.92
C THR A 17 21.06 17.43 2.39
N SER A 18 21.53 18.50 3.06
CA SER A 18 22.88 18.55 3.64
C SER A 18 23.02 17.56 4.78
N VAL A 19 22.04 17.52 5.69
CA VAL A 19 22.02 16.58 6.82
C VAL A 19 21.96 15.13 6.32
N GLN A 20 21.08 14.85 5.35
CA GLN A 20 20.99 13.52 4.74
C GLN A 20 22.29 13.08 4.06
N ARG A 21 23.02 14.01 3.41
CA ARG A 21 24.32 13.70 2.80
C ARG A 21 25.38 13.33 3.84
N ILE A 22 25.36 13.99 5.00
CA ILE A 22 26.26 13.68 6.12
C ILE A 22 25.97 12.28 6.64
N ILE A 23 24.71 12.01 7.02
CA ILE A 23 24.28 10.72 7.59
C ILE A 23 24.59 9.54 6.64
N ARG A 24 24.38 9.73 5.33
CA ARG A 24 24.61 8.69 4.31
C ARG A 24 26.06 8.54 3.87
N SER A 25 26.98 9.37 4.36
CA SER A 25 28.36 9.33 3.91
C SER A 25 29.12 8.19 4.59
N PRO A 26 29.74 7.27 3.84
CA PRO A 26 30.51 6.16 4.41
C PRO A 26 31.86 6.62 5.01
N ILE A 27 32.23 7.89 4.84
CA ILE A 27 33.40 8.47 5.51
C ILE A 27 33.23 8.37 7.04
N TYR A 28 32.02 8.57 7.57
CA TYR A 28 31.80 8.55 9.02
C TYR A 28 32.00 7.17 9.68
N LYS A 29 31.91 6.08 8.89
CA LYS A 29 32.26 4.70 9.31
C LYS A 29 33.70 4.31 8.93
N GLY A 30 34.57 5.29 8.68
CA GLY A 30 35.98 5.06 8.32
C GLY A 30 36.21 4.58 6.88
N THR A 31 35.19 4.52 6.02
CA THR A 31 35.31 4.03 4.64
C THR A 31 35.53 5.17 3.65
N PHE A 32 36.65 5.15 2.94
CA PHE A 32 36.96 6.11 1.88
C PHE A 32 36.60 5.53 0.50
N ILE A 33 35.97 6.33 -0.37
CA ILE A 33 35.60 5.89 -1.72
C ILE A 33 36.11 6.90 -2.75
N LEU A 34 37.05 6.45 -3.57
CA LEU A 34 37.64 7.21 -4.67
C LEU A 34 36.93 6.90 -6.00
N ASN A 35 37.08 7.80 -6.97
CA ASN A 35 36.56 7.66 -8.33
C ASN A 35 35.03 7.55 -8.42
N GLN A 36 34.30 8.18 -7.50
CA GLN A 36 32.83 8.20 -7.52
C GLN A 36 32.25 9.07 -8.65
N TYR A 37 32.99 10.06 -9.12
CA TYR A 37 32.55 11.01 -10.13
C TYR A 37 33.65 11.28 -11.15
N THR A 38 33.26 11.46 -12.41
CA THR A 38 34.13 11.98 -13.46
C THR A 38 33.47 13.17 -14.16
N SER A 39 34.25 13.96 -14.89
CA SER A 39 33.75 15.11 -15.66
C SER A 39 33.75 14.80 -17.14
N VAL A 40 32.60 14.94 -17.79
CA VAL A 40 32.43 14.74 -19.23
C VAL A 40 31.93 16.02 -19.90
N LYS A 41 32.29 16.25 -21.16
CA LYS A 41 31.71 17.34 -21.96
C LYS A 41 30.48 16.82 -22.68
N VAL A 42 29.31 17.41 -22.40
CA VAL A 42 28.05 17.09 -23.09
C VAL A 42 27.47 18.38 -23.65
N GLY A 43 27.42 18.49 -24.98
CA GLY A 43 26.95 19.71 -25.67
C GLY A 43 27.79 20.94 -25.33
N GLY A 44 29.12 20.81 -25.33
CA GLY A 44 30.06 21.90 -25.04
C GLY A 44 30.22 22.27 -23.56
N LYS A 45 29.35 21.77 -22.66
CA LYS A 45 29.43 22.06 -21.21
C LYS A 45 30.04 20.89 -20.44
N LYS A 46 30.94 21.19 -19.50
CA LYS A 46 31.46 20.21 -18.53
C LYS A 46 30.33 19.84 -17.56
N LYS A 47 30.03 18.55 -17.45
CA LYS A 47 29.08 17.98 -16.49
C LYS A 47 29.78 16.92 -15.65
N GLN A 48 29.56 16.97 -14.34
CA GLN A 48 29.98 15.90 -13.44
C GLN A 48 28.97 14.76 -13.54
N ILE A 49 29.43 13.55 -13.85
CA ILE A 49 28.62 12.34 -13.87
C ILE A 49 29.12 11.39 -12.79
N ARG A 50 28.21 10.61 -12.21
CA ARG A 50 28.55 9.58 -11.23
C ARG A 50 29.05 8.35 -11.99
N ASN A 51 30.20 7.82 -11.59
CA ASN A 51 30.74 6.60 -12.17
C ASN A 51 29.93 5.37 -11.74
N PRO A 52 29.88 4.32 -12.56
CA PRO A 52 29.32 3.02 -12.16
C PRO A 52 30.14 2.44 -11.00
N LYS A 53 29.50 1.64 -10.14
CA LYS A 53 30.09 1.20 -8.85
C LYS A 53 31.34 0.35 -9.03
N GLU A 54 31.42 -0.37 -10.14
CA GLU A 54 32.53 -1.25 -10.53
C GLU A 54 33.83 -0.46 -10.73
N LYS A 55 33.73 0.85 -11.00
CA LYS A 55 34.89 1.75 -11.13
C LYS A 55 35.31 2.41 -9.82
N TRP A 56 34.57 2.21 -8.73
CA TRP A 56 34.87 2.87 -7.46
C TRP A 56 35.95 2.09 -6.73
N PHE A 57 36.96 2.80 -6.24
CA PHE A 57 37.94 2.22 -5.35
C PHE A 57 37.48 2.46 -3.92
N VAL A 58 37.11 1.37 -3.24
CA VAL A 58 36.61 1.40 -1.87
C VAL A 58 37.74 0.98 -0.94
N PHE A 59 38.03 1.82 0.04
CA PHE A 59 39.03 1.60 1.08
C PHE A 59 38.31 1.53 2.43
N PRO A 60 37.93 0.34 2.90
CA PRO A 60 37.39 0.14 4.23
C PRO A 60 38.43 0.49 5.29
N ASN A 61 37.99 0.98 6.46
CA ASN A 61 38.85 1.27 7.61
C ASN A 61 40.07 2.16 7.27
N HIS A 62 39.91 3.10 6.34
CA HIS A 62 40.97 4.00 5.90
C HIS A 62 41.39 5.01 6.99
N HIS A 63 40.46 5.38 7.86
CA HIS A 63 40.69 6.33 8.95
C HIS A 63 39.80 5.97 10.15
N PRO A 64 40.12 6.48 11.36
CA PRO A 64 39.30 6.26 12.54
C PRO A 64 37.84 6.62 12.27
N ALA A 65 36.95 5.67 12.50
CA ALA A 65 35.53 5.85 12.33
C ALA A 65 34.98 6.80 13.42
N ILE A 66 34.11 7.71 13.02
CA ILE A 66 33.39 8.61 13.95
C ILE A 66 32.17 7.87 14.53
N VAL A 67 31.57 6.98 13.73
CA VAL A 67 30.44 6.12 14.11
C VAL A 67 30.79 4.70 13.69
N ASP A 68 30.46 3.71 14.52
CA ASP A 68 30.69 2.30 14.22
C ASP A 68 29.86 1.83 13.00
N GLU A 69 30.31 0.75 12.38
CA GLU A 69 29.68 0.19 11.17
C GLU A 69 28.23 -0.22 11.42
N GLU A 70 27.92 -0.74 12.61
CA GLU A 70 26.59 -1.22 12.96
C GLU A 70 25.61 -0.06 13.07
N THR A 71 25.91 0.97 13.86
CA THR A 71 25.12 2.19 14.00
C THR A 71 24.93 2.89 12.65
N TRP A 72 25.99 2.98 11.84
CA TRP A 72 25.87 3.56 10.51
C TRP A 72 24.95 2.73 9.60
N SER A 73 25.07 1.41 9.67
CA SER A 73 24.26 0.48 8.89
C SER A 73 22.79 0.55 9.29
N GLN A 74 22.47 0.53 10.58
CA GLN A 74 21.08 0.62 11.07
C GLN A 74 20.34 1.87 10.52
N VAL A 75 21.02 3.02 10.44
CA VAL A 75 20.42 4.27 9.94
C VAL A 75 20.31 4.28 8.40
N ASN A 76 21.18 3.56 7.70
CA ASN A 76 21.27 3.56 6.24
C ASN A 76 20.76 2.27 5.58
N GLU A 77 20.34 1.29 6.36
CA GLU A 77 19.71 0.07 5.92
C GLU A 77 18.46 0.41 5.10
N LYS A 78 18.26 -0.34 4.02
CA LYS A 78 17.21 -0.08 3.02
C LYS A 78 15.79 -0.35 3.51
N ASN A 79 15.49 -0.14 4.79
CA ASN A 79 14.12 -0.08 5.29
C ASN A 79 13.48 1.29 5.00
N ILE A 80 13.58 1.73 3.75
CA ILE A 80 12.67 2.76 3.19
C ILE A 80 11.70 2.02 2.26
N THR A 81 11.06 1.00 2.82
CA THR A 81 9.70 0.56 2.48
C THR A 81 8.66 1.62 2.82
N ASP A 82 9.04 2.76 3.39
CA ASP A 82 8.21 3.96 3.46
C ASP A 82 8.20 4.68 2.09
N ASN A 83 7.69 3.99 1.07
CA ASN A 83 6.80 4.61 0.08
C ASN A 83 5.48 5.02 0.77
N LYS A 84 5.55 5.67 1.94
CA LYS A 84 4.44 6.49 2.45
C LYS A 84 4.33 7.65 1.47
N THR A 85 3.69 7.34 0.35
CA THR A 85 3.18 8.32 -0.59
C THR A 85 2.34 9.23 0.28
N LYS A 86 2.83 10.43 0.58
CA LYS A 86 2.01 11.44 1.26
C LYS A 86 0.73 11.53 0.45
N ILE A 87 -0.36 11.00 0.98
CA ILE A 87 -1.68 11.14 0.39
C ILE A 87 -1.88 12.65 0.38
N THR A 88 -1.77 13.22 -0.81
CA THR A 88 -1.96 14.65 -0.97
C THR A 88 -3.43 14.79 -1.28
N ALA A 89 -4.17 15.57 -0.49
CA ALA A 89 -5.63 15.66 -0.59
C ALA A 89 -6.15 16.00 -2.00
N TRP A 90 -5.30 16.58 -2.86
CA TRP A 90 -5.63 16.92 -4.24
C TRP A 90 -5.29 15.85 -5.29
N ASN A 91 -4.69 14.71 -4.89
CA ASN A 91 -4.30 13.61 -5.78
C ASN A 91 -4.39 12.25 -5.07
N GLU A 92 -5.61 11.72 -5.00
CA GLU A 92 -5.96 10.44 -4.35
C GLU A 92 -5.34 9.25 -5.10
N PHE A 93 -5.13 9.36 -6.41
CA PHE A 93 -4.63 8.28 -7.27
C PHE A 93 -3.12 8.33 -7.52
N ARG A 94 -2.37 9.10 -6.74
CA ARG A 94 -0.91 9.19 -6.85
C ARG A 94 -0.29 7.80 -6.68
N ASN A 95 0.56 7.41 -7.62
CA ASN A 95 1.21 6.08 -7.70
C ASN A 95 0.26 4.87 -7.87
N LEU A 96 -1.06 5.06 -7.82
CA LEU A 96 -2.07 4.03 -8.07
C LEU A 96 -2.45 3.98 -9.56
N ALA A 97 -2.74 5.15 -10.16
CA ALA A 97 -3.07 5.22 -11.58
C ALA A 97 -1.81 5.05 -12.43
N LYS A 98 -1.79 4.00 -13.26
CA LYS A 98 -0.70 3.67 -14.19
C LYS A 98 -1.17 3.76 -15.63
N CYS A 99 -0.25 4.14 -16.52
CA CYS A 99 -0.47 4.06 -17.95
C CYS A 99 -0.44 2.59 -18.39
N ALA A 100 -1.48 2.12 -19.06
CA ALA A 100 -1.55 0.75 -19.57
C ALA A 100 -0.50 0.45 -20.66
N VAL A 101 -0.02 1.47 -21.39
CA VAL A 101 0.91 1.30 -22.52
C VAL A 101 2.37 1.24 -22.05
N CYS A 102 2.81 2.19 -21.21
CA CYS A 102 4.23 2.27 -20.79
C CYS A 102 4.46 1.93 -19.31
N GLY A 103 3.43 1.55 -18.55
CA GLY A 103 3.51 1.23 -17.13
C GLY A 103 3.83 2.42 -16.20
N SER A 104 4.09 3.61 -16.75
CA SER A 104 4.48 4.77 -15.95
C SER A 104 3.32 5.36 -15.14
N ASN A 105 3.64 6.11 -14.10
CA ASN A 105 2.62 6.81 -13.30
C ASN A 105 1.80 7.79 -14.15
N MET A 106 0.50 7.85 -13.88
CA MET A 106 -0.37 8.94 -14.32
C MET A 106 -0.24 10.10 -13.34
N VAL A 107 -0.22 11.33 -13.86
CA VAL A 107 -0.08 12.56 -13.07
C VAL A 107 -1.19 13.55 -13.38
N ILE A 108 -1.54 14.38 -12.40
CA ILE A 108 -2.53 15.45 -12.59
C ILE A 108 -1.85 16.64 -13.26
N VAL A 109 -2.47 17.15 -14.32
CA VAL A 109 -2.12 18.41 -14.98
C VAL A 109 -3.31 19.36 -14.84
N GLN A 110 -3.03 20.55 -14.32
CA GLN A 110 -4.02 21.61 -14.16
C GLN A 110 -4.00 22.53 -15.39
N SER A 111 -5.18 22.86 -15.88
CA SER A 111 -5.41 23.89 -16.89
C SER A 111 -6.37 24.92 -16.33
N HIS A 112 -6.21 26.18 -16.71
CA HIS A 112 -7.11 27.24 -16.28
C HIS A 112 -7.43 28.18 -17.45
N LEU A 113 -8.64 28.73 -17.43
CA LEU A 113 -9.08 29.78 -18.34
C LEU A 113 -9.59 30.94 -17.51
N ARG A 114 -9.09 32.15 -17.79
CA ARG A 114 -9.57 33.38 -17.18
C ARG A 114 -10.51 34.08 -18.16
N LYS A 115 -11.77 34.26 -17.77
CA LYS A 115 -12.76 35.00 -18.56
C LYS A 115 -12.49 36.51 -18.46
N LYS A 116 -13.00 37.29 -19.43
CA LYS A 116 -12.94 38.76 -19.39
C LYS A 116 -13.62 39.36 -18.15
N SER A 117 -14.61 38.67 -17.58
CA SER A 117 -15.29 39.01 -16.32
C SER A 117 -14.43 38.83 -15.07
N GLY A 118 -13.21 38.30 -15.19
CA GLY A 118 -12.33 38.00 -14.06
C GLY A 118 -12.49 36.60 -13.46
N GLU A 119 -13.56 35.87 -13.83
CA GLU A 119 -13.82 34.50 -13.38
C GLU A 119 -12.75 33.51 -13.91
N ARG A 120 -12.28 32.59 -13.05
CA ARG A 120 -11.28 31.58 -13.39
C ARG A 120 -11.90 30.19 -13.36
N THR A 121 -11.96 29.54 -14.52
CA THR A 121 -12.36 28.13 -14.63
C THR A 121 -11.12 27.25 -14.61
N GLU A 122 -11.12 26.21 -13.76
CA GLU A 122 -10.00 25.28 -13.64
C GLU A 122 -10.40 23.85 -14.00
N TRP A 123 -9.53 23.15 -14.72
CA TRP A 123 -9.68 21.74 -15.07
C TRP A 123 -8.47 20.94 -14.62
N LYS A 124 -8.71 19.72 -14.16
CA LYS A 124 -7.69 18.76 -13.76
C LYS A 124 -7.78 17.55 -14.70
N TYR A 125 -6.66 17.19 -15.31
CA TYR A 125 -6.57 16.06 -16.23
C TYR A 125 -5.55 15.04 -15.74
N LEU A 126 -5.81 13.76 -15.98
CA LEU A 126 -4.81 12.71 -15.83
C LEU A 126 -4.00 12.58 -17.13
N LYS A 127 -2.67 12.66 -17.02
CA LYS A 127 -1.74 12.47 -18.14
C LYS A 127 -0.63 11.48 -17.79
N CYS A 128 -0.20 10.71 -18.78
CA CYS A 128 0.96 9.82 -18.65
C CYS A 128 2.23 10.63 -18.34
N SER A 129 2.95 10.26 -17.27
CA SER A 129 4.17 10.97 -16.85
C SER A 129 5.34 10.86 -17.83
N GLN A 130 5.46 9.74 -18.55
CA GLN A 130 6.49 9.57 -19.57
C GLN A 130 6.19 10.44 -20.80
N TYR A 131 4.97 10.36 -21.35
CA TYR A 131 4.53 11.25 -22.43
C TYR A 131 4.71 12.73 -22.07
N ARG A 132 4.36 13.14 -20.85
CA ARG A 132 4.52 14.55 -20.43
C ARG A 132 5.98 15.02 -20.45
N ARG A 133 6.94 14.13 -20.15
CA ARG A 133 8.37 14.48 -20.07
C ARG A 133 9.09 14.37 -21.40
N ALA A 134 8.74 13.37 -22.21
CA ALA A 134 9.49 13.00 -23.41
C ALA A 134 8.63 12.99 -24.69
N GLY A 135 7.37 13.43 -24.62
CA GLY A 135 6.44 13.45 -25.76
C GLY A 135 6.29 12.06 -26.38
N LYS A 136 6.26 12.03 -27.71
CA LYS A 136 6.14 10.81 -28.52
C LYS A 136 7.28 9.80 -28.29
N HIS A 137 8.45 10.25 -27.83
CA HIS A 137 9.57 9.34 -27.51
C HIS A 137 9.36 8.60 -26.17
N GLY A 138 8.46 9.08 -25.31
CA GLY A 138 8.19 8.47 -24.00
C GLY A 138 6.96 7.57 -23.95
N CYS A 139 5.90 7.92 -24.66
CA CYS A 139 4.68 7.11 -24.79
C CYS A 139 3.82 7.66 -25.95
N VAL A 140 2.63 7.09 -26.14
CA VAL A 140 1.59 7.61 -27.05
C VAL A 140 0.85 8.81 -26.42
N ASN A 141 0.26 9.65 -27.29
CA ASN A 141 -0.61 10.73 -26.85
C ASN A 141 -1.99 10.17 -26.48
N HIS A 142 -2.19 9.89 -25.20
CA HIS A 142 -3.47 9.40 -24.71
C HIS A 142 -4.57 10.47 -24.81
N VAL A 143 -5.80 10.02 -25.02
CA VAL A 143 -7.01 10.85 -24.90
C VAL A 143 -7.03 11.51 -23.52
N SER A 144 -7.42 12.78 -23.46
CA SER A 144 -7.48 13.53 -22.21
C SER A 144 -8.58 12.99 -21.30
N ILE A 145 -8.20 12.50 -20.12
CA ILE A 145 -9.13 12.03 -19.09
C ILE A 145 -9.27 13.13 -18.05
N GLN A 146 -10.48 13.63 -17.82
CA GLN A 146 -10.72 14.55 -16.71
C GLN A 146 -10.62 13.80 -15.39
N TYR A 147 -9.88 14.38 -14.43
CA TYR A 147 -9.66 13.77 -13.12
C TYR A 147 -10.98 13.54 -12.39
N ARG A 148 -11.94 14.47 -12.51
CA ARG A 148 -13.25 14.37 -11.86
C ARG A 148 -14.04 13.15 -12.34
N ASP A 149 -14.05 12.92 -13.66
CA ASP A 149 -14.83 11.84 -14.28
C ASP A 149 -14.20 10.49 -13.93
N PHE A 150 -12.87 10.41 -13.98
CA PHE A 150 -12.13 9.24 -13.53
C PHE A 150 -12.38 8.93 -12.04
N ARG A 151 -12.38 9.97 -11.19
CA ARG A 151 -12.66 9.82 -9.76
C ARG A 151 -14.06 9.27 -9.52
N GLN A 152 -15.07 9.84 -10.19
CA GLN A 152 -16.45 9.39 -10.06
C GLN A 152 -16.61 7.93 -10.51
N PHE A 153 -16.03 7.58 -11.66
CA PHE A 153 -16.04 6.22 -12.18
C PHE A 153 -15.46 5.21 -11.17
N ILE A 154 -14.33 5.55 -10.51
CA ILE A 154 -13.75 4.67 -9.49
C ILE A 154 -14.65 4.55 -8.26
N ILE A 155 -15.28 5.64 -7.81
CA ILE A 155 -16.22 5.61 -6.68
C ILE A 155 -17.41 4.71 -7.01
N ASP A 156 -18.02 4.87 -8.18
CA ASP A 156 -19.19 4.08 -8.60
C ASP A 156 -18.83 2.59 -8.70
N LEU A 157 -17.64 2.29 -9.23
CA LEU A 157 -17.12 0.93 -9.30
C LEU A 157 -16.91 0.32 -7.91
N LEU A 158 -16.41 1.10 -6.95
CA LEU A 158 -16.22 0.66 -5.57
C LEU A 158 -17.54 0.41 -4.86
N VAL A 159 -18.53 1.31 -5.03
CA VAL A 159 -19.88 1.15 -4.47
C VAL A 159 -20.53 -0.13 -4.99
N LYS A 160 -20.55 -0.31 -6.32
CA LYS A 160 -21.12 -1.50 -6.97
C LYS A 160 -20.42 -2.79 -6.52
N LYS A 161 -19.10 -2.75 -6.34
CA LYS A 161 -18.35 -3.90 -5.84
C LYS A 161 -18.67 -4.17 -4.36
N GLY A 162 -18.83 -3.13 -3.55
CA GLY A 162 -19.25 -3.22 -2.16
C GLY A 162 -20.61 -3.89 -2.00
N GLU A 163 -21.61 -3.48 -2.77
CA GLU A 163 -22.94 -4.08 -2.80
C GLU A 163 -22.89 -5.57 -3.14
N SER A 164 -22.12 -5.94 -4.18
CA SER A 164 -21.94 -7.35 -4.56
C SER A 164 -21.28 -8.20 -3.45
N VAL A 165 -20.32 -7.63 -2.72
CA VAL A 165 -19.66 -8.32 -1.60
C VAL A 165 -20.63 -8.52 -0.43
N THR A 166 -21.42 -7.50 -0.09
CA THR A 166 -22.44 -7.57 0.96
C THR A 166 -23.50 -8.63 0.65
N LEU A 167 -24.00 -8.67 -0.60
CA LEU A 167 -24.96 -9.67 -1.05
C LEU A 167 -24.41 -11.11 -0.95
N LYS A 168 -23.13 -11.32 -1.32
CA LYS A 168 -22.48 -12.63 -1.18
C LYS A 168 -22.31 -13.05 0.29
N LEU A 169 -22.01 -12.10 1.17
CA LEU A 169 -21.89 -12.37 2.61
C LEU A 169 -23.23 -12.77 3.22
N GLN A 170 -24.31 -12.05 2.89
CA GLN A 170 -25.66 -12.38 3.34
C GLN A 170 -26.07 -13.79 2.91
N ARG A 171 -25.86 -14.13 1.63
CA ARG A 171 -26.18 -15.46 1.10
C ARG A 171 -25.40 -16.57 1.79
N ASN A 172 -24.11 -16.36 2.07
CA ASN A 172 -23.30 -17.34 2.79
C ASN A 172 -23.76 -17.55 4.25
N VAL A 173 -24.24 -16.48 4.90
CA VAL A 173 -24.81 -16.56 6.26
C VAL A 173 -26.13 -17.33 6.24
N GLU A 174 -27.01 -17.05 5.29
CA GLU A 174 -28.29 -17.75 5.08
C GLU A 174 -28.07 -19.24 4.83
N GLU A 175 -27.19 -19.61 3.89
CA GLU A 175 -26.84 -21.02 3.61
C GLU A 175 -26.26 -21.72 4.85
N GLY A 176 -25.51 -21.00 5.69
CA GLY A 176 -24.97 -21.51 6.96
C GLY A 176 -26.05 -21.73 8.02
N GLN A 177 -27.04 -20.83 8.10
CA GLN A 177 -28.17 -20.94 9.01
C GLN A 177 -29.12 -22.08 8.59
N GLU A 178 -29.43 -22.21 7.29
CA GLU A 178 -30.27 -23.30 6.77
C GLU A 178 -29.67 -24.68 7.09
N LYS A 179 -28.36 -24.85 6.92
CA LYS A 179 -27.68 -26.11 7.26
C LYS A 179 -27.77 -26.43 8.76
N LYS A 180 -27.67 -25.42 9.63
CA LYS A 180 -27.84 -25.59 11.08
C LYS A 180 -29.28 -25.95 11.44
N ILE A 181 -30.27 -25.28 10.86
CA ILE A 181 -31.69 -25.57 11.07
C ILE A 181 -31.99 -27.01 10.65
N LYS A 182 -31.54 -27.43 9.47
CA LYS A 182 -31.73 -28.80 8.97
C LYS A 182 -31.13 -29.85 9.89
N LYS A 183 -29.94 -29.57 10.46
CA LYS A 183 -29.27 -30.47 11.40
C LYS A 183 -30.01 -30.55 12.75
N LEU A 184 -30.51 -29.42 13.26
CA LEU A 184 -31.32 -29.38 14.47
C LEU A 184 -32.65 -30.11 14.31
N GLN A 185 -33.31 -29.95 13.15
CA GLN A 185 -34.54 -30.68 12.81
C GLN A 185 -34.32 -32.19 12.76
N GLN A 186 -33.21 -32.64 12.17
CA GLN A 186 -32.85 -34.07 12.19
C GLN A 186 -32.62 -34.58 13.62
N LEU A 187 -31.90 -33.84 14.46
CA LEU A 187 -31.68 -34.20 15.86
C LEU A 187 -33.00 -34.29 16.64
N LEU A 188 -33.90 -33.32 16.44
CA LEU A 188 -35.24 -33.32 17.04
C LEU A 188 -36.02 -34.57 16.64
N ASN A 189 -36.08 -34.89 15.34
CA ASN A 189 -36.81 -36.07 14.85
C ASN A 189 -36.23 -37.37 15.41
N VAL A 190 -34.90 -37.49 15.49
CA VAL A 190 -34.25 -38.66 16.10
C VAL A 190 -34.58 -38.78 17.59
N ASN A 191 -34.57 -37.66 18.32
CA ASN A 191 -34.94 -37.66 19.74
C ASN A 191 -36.43 -37.99 19.95
N GLU A 192 -37.32 -37.50 19.10
CA GLU A 192 -38.74 -37.86 19.12
C GLU A 192 -38.94 -39.36 18.87
N GLN A 193 -38.23 -39.94 17.88
CA GLN A 193 -38.28 -41.37 17.61
C GLN A 193 -37.76 -42.19 18.80
N LYS A 194 -36.64 -41.78 19.43
CA LYS A 194 -36.12 -42.43 20.64
C LYS A 194 -37.10 -42.35 21.81
N LYS A 195 -37.78 -41.21 21.98
CA LYS A 195 -38.79 -41.04 23.01
C LYS A 195 -39.99 -41.96 22.79
N LYS A 196 -40.47 -42.07 21.55
CA LYS A 196 -41.53 -43.02 21.18
C LYS A 196 -41.12 -44.47 21.44
N ALA A 197 -39.93 -44.88 20.96
CA ALA A 197 -39.43 -46.23 21.20
C ALA A 197 -39.26 -46.54 22.70
N LEU A 198 -38.82 -45.58 23.52
CA LEU A 198 -38.71 -45.76 24.97
C LEU A 198 -40.08 -45.93 25.63
N LEU A 199 -41.10 -45.19 25.17
CA LEU A 199 -42.49 -45.34 25.62
C LEU A 199 -43.07 -46.70 25.23
N ASP A 200 -42.86 -47.14 23.99
CA ASP A 200 -43.34 -48.44 23.51
C ASP A 200 -42.72 -49.60 24.32
N LEU A 201 -41.40 -49.56 24.59
CA LEU A 201 -40.72 -50.55 25.44
C LEU A 201 -41.28 -50.60 26.87
N TYR A 202 -41.71 -49.47 27.43
CA TYR A 202 -42.33 -49.42 28.76
C TYR A 202 -43.76 -50.00 28.74
N LEU A 203 -44.54 -49.70 27.69
CA LEU A 203 -45.91 -50.22 27.53
C LEU A 203 -45.93 -51.73 27.30
N GLU A 204 -44.90 -52.30 26.65
CA GLU A 204 -44.72 -53.74 26.47
C GLU A 204 -44.17 -54.46 27.72
N GLU A 205 -44.01 -53.76 28.84
CA GLU A 205 -43.43 -54.25 30.11
C GLU A 205 -42.00 -54.83 29.98
N LEU A 206 -41.29 -54.51 28.90
CA LEU A 206 -39.91 -54.96 28.67
C LEU A 206 -38.88 -54.23 29.54
N ILE A 207 -39.26 -53.09 30.13
CA ILE A 207 -38.47 -52.30 31.08
C ILE A 207 -39.34 -51.87 32.27
N ASN A 208 -38.75 -51.76 33.45
CA ASN A 208 -39.46 -51.34 34.66
C ASN A 208 -39.47 -49.81 34.84
N LYS A 209 -40.27 -49.31 35.79
CA LYS A 209 -40.45 -47.88 36.04
C LYS A 209 -39.15 -47.15 36.42
N GLU A 210 -38.30 -47.76 37.26
CA GLU A 210 -37.00 -47.18 37.66
C GLU A 210 -36.04 -47.06 36.46
N GLU A 211 -36.02 -48.04 35.56
CA GLU A 211 -35.20 -48.03 34.35
C GLU A 211 -35.69 -47.02 33.31
N PHE A 212 -37.01 -46.84 33.19
CA PHE A 212 -37.61 -45.82 32.34
C PHE A 212 -37.25 -44.42 32.84
N GLU A 213 -37.45 -44.14 34.14
CA GLU A 213 -37.15 -42.84 34.77
C GLU A 213 -35.66 -42.46 34.59
N LYS A 214 -34.73 -43.40 34.84
CA LYS A 214 -33.29 -43.20 34.62
C LYS A 214 -32.91 -42.90 33.17
N LYS A 215 -33.65 -43.44 32.19
CA LYS A 215 -33.38 -43.21 30.75
C LYS A 215 -34.00 -41.90 30.25
N THR A 216 -35.12 -41.47 30.82
CA THR A 216 -35.73 -40.17 30.54
C THR A 216 -34.94 -38.99 31.11
N GLU A 217 -34.30 -39.13 32.28
CA GLU A 217 -33.47 -38.07 32.87
C GLU A 217 -32.12 -37.86 32.13
N ARG A 218 -31.71 -38.83 31.32
CA ARG A 218 -30.44 -38.83 30.57
C ARG A 218 -30.56 -38.37 29.11
N SER A 219 -31.77 -38.16 28.59
CA SER A 219 -32.04 -37.76 27.20
C SER A 219 -32.39 -36.27 27.10
#